data_AF-A0AAJ1U9G9-F1
#
_entry.id   AF-A0AAJ1U9G9-F1
#
_cell.length_a   1.000
_cell.length_b   1.000
_cell.length_c   1.000
_cell.angle_alpha   90.00
_cell.angle_beta   90.00
_cell.angle_gamma   90.00
#
_symmetry.space_group_name_H-M   'P 1'
#
loop_
_entity.id
_entity.type
_entity.pdbx_description
1 polymer ?
#
loop_
_entity_poly.entity_id
_entity_poly.type
_entity_poly.pdbx_seq_one_letter_code
_entity_poly.pdbx_strand_id
1 'polypeptide(L)' 'MMTKNVGSIDRILRIVIGALLIVGALMGYGWWMWIGVVPLLTGLFSTCPLYSIIGMNTCQK' A
#
# COMPACT_ATOMS: atom_id res chain seq x y z
N MET A 1 1.65 25.12 10.60
CA MET A 1 0.64 24.04 10.76
C MET A 1 0.24 23.53 9.37
N MET A 2 0.99 22.61 8.78
CA MET A 2 0.57 21.89 7.57
C MET A 2 1.06 20.46 7.67
N THR A 3 0.26 19.64 8.36
CA THR A 3 0.42 18.19 8.46
C THR A 3 0.26 17.59 7.05
N LYS A 4 1.35 17.54 6.30
CA LYS A 4 1.41 16.85 5.00
C LYS A 4 1.44 15.34 5.24
N ASN A 5 0.25 14.75 5.45
CA ASN A 5 0.06 13.30 5.46
C ASN A 5 -0.40 12.75 4.09
N VAL A 6 -0.12 13.48 3.01
CA VAL A 6 -0.54 13.08 1.65
C VAL A 6 0.17 11.78 1.25
N GLY A 7 1.48 11.68 1.50
CA GLY A 7 2.24 10.46 1.19
C GLY A 7 1.78 9.19 1.92
N SER A 8 1.29 9.31 3.16
CA SER A 8 0.82 8.14 3.93
C SER A 8 -0.61 7.74 3.57
N ILE A 9 -1.50 8.71 3.31
CA ILE A 9 -2.90 8.44 2.95
C ILE A 9 -2.97 7.79 1.56
N ASP A 10 -2.25 8.33 0.57
CA ASP A 10 -2.17 7.74 -0.78
C ASP A 10 -1.62 6.30 -0.76
N ARG A 11 -0.69 6.02 0.15
CA ARG A 11 -0.14 4.67 0.35
C ARG A 11 -1.16 3.72 0.96
N ILE A 12 -1.81 4.11 2.07
CA ILE A 12 -2.83 3.30 2.73
C ILE A 12 -3.95 3.00 1.74
N LEU A 13 -4.37 3.99 0.97
CA LEU A 13 -5.39 3.82 -0.07
C LEU A 13 -4.97 2.77 -1.11
N ARG A 14 -3.73 2.80 -1.61
CA ARG A 14 -3.22 1.80 -2.58
C ARG A 14 -3.17 0.39 -2.00
N ILE A 15 -2.76 0.25 -0.74
CA ILE A 15 -2.71 -1.05 -0.05
C ILE A 15 -4.11 -1.60 0.17
N VAL A 16 -5.04 -0.76 0.65
CA VAL A 16 -6.43 -1.15 0.91
C VAL A 16 -7.13 -1.57 -0.39
N ILE A 17 -7.00 -0.77 -1.46
CA ILE A 17 -7.58 -1.10 -2.77
C ILE A 17 -6.97 -2.39 -3.32
N GLY A 18 -5.64 -2.54 -3.26
CA GLY A 18 -4.97 -3.76 -3.69
C GLY A 18 -5.43 -4.99 -2.92
N ALA A 19 -5.57 -4.89 -1.59
CA ALA A 19 -6.01 -5.99 -0.74
C ALA A 19 -7.47 -6.40 -1.03
N LEU A 20 -8.38 -5.43 -1.18
CA LEU A 20 -9.78 -5.70 -1.51
C LEU A 20 -9.93 -6.42 -2.86
N LEU A 21 -9.15 -6.00 -3.86
CA LEU A 21 -9.15 -6.65 -5.18
C LEU A 21 -8.61 -8.09 -5.10
N ILE A 22 -7.56 -8.35 -4.33
CA ILE A 22 -7.04 -9.72 -4.13
C ILE A 22 -8.04 -10.60 -3.39
N VAL A 23 -8.68 -10.10 -2.34
CA VAL A 23 -9.74 -10.83 -1.64
C VAL A 23 -10.89 -11.14 -2.61
N GLY A 24 -11.26 -10.20 -3.48
CA GLY A 24 -12.23 -10.43 -4.54
C GLY A 24 -11.78 -11.49 -5.57
N ALA A 25 -10.50 -11.56 -5.91
CA ALA A 25 -9.95 -12.62 -6.77
C ALA A 25 -10.13 -13.99 -6.11
N LEU A 26 -9.80 -14.09 -4.82
CA LEU A 26 -9.87 -15.33 -4.04
C LEU A 26 -11.30 -15.81 -3.80
N MET A 27 -12.25 -14.87 -3.69
CA MET A 27 -13.69 -15.17 -3.58
C MET A 27 -14.33 -15.56 -4.93
N GLY A 28 -13.56 -15.53 -6.03
CA GLY A 28 -14.03 -16.00 -7.34
C GLY A 28 -14.86 -14.99 -8.13
N TYR A 29 -14.80 -13.69 -7.80
CA TYR A 29 -15.54 -12.65 -8.53
C TYR A 29 -15.04 -12.45 -9.98
N GLY A 30 -13.90 -13.04 -10.36
CA GLY A 30 -13.39 -13.03 -11.73
C GLY A 30 -11.86 -12.90 -11.83
N TRP A 31 -11.30 -13.35 -12.95
CA TRP A 31 -9.85 -13.32 -13.22
C TRP A 31 -9.25 -11.90 -13.26
N TRP A 32 -10.06 -10.88 -13.57
CA TRP A 32 -9.61 -9.50 -13.67
C TRP A 32 -9.20 -8.88 -12.32
N MET A 33 -9.68 -9.42 -11.18
CA MET A 33 -9.34 -8.92 -9.84
C MET A 33 -7.87 -9.10 -9.47
N TRP A 34 -7.13 -9.97 -10.17
CA TRP A 34 -5.68 -10.12 -9.99
C TRP A 34 -4.90 -8.83 -10.29
N ILE A 35 -5.53 -7.85 -10.96
CA ILE A 35 -4.96 -6.50 -11.11
C ILE A 35 -4.64 -5.84 -9.76
N GLY A 36 -5.30 -6.25 -8.67
CA GLY A 36 -5.01 -5.85 -7.30
C GLY A 36 -3.58 -6.14 -6.83
N VAL A 37 -2.88 -7.10 -7.45
CA VAL A 37 -1.47 -7.40 -7.17
C VAL A 37 -0.60 -6.17 -7.44
N VAL A 38 -0.88 -5.43 -8.50
CA VAL A 38 -0.06 -4.27 -8.91
C VAL A 38 -0.08 -3.13 -7.88
N PRO A 39 -1.24 -2.59 -7.44
CA PRO A 39 -1.27 -1.55 -6.40
C PRO A 39 -0.88 -2.09 -5.02
N LEU A 40 -1.13 -3.37 -4.72
CA LEU A 40 -0.68 -4.00 -3.47
C LEU A 40 0.85 -4.06 -3.41
N LEU A 41 1.50 -4.62 -4.43
CA LEU A 41 2.95 -4.69 -4.54
C LEU A 41 3.57 -3.30 -4.67
N THR A 42 2.96 -2.37 -5.40
CA THR A 42 3.44 -0.98 -5.46
C THR A 42 3.35 -0.30 -4.09
N GLY A 43 2.24 -0.47 -3.37
CA GLY A 43 2.05 0.06 -2.01
C GLY A 43 2.96 -0.59 -0.97
N LEU A 44 3.43 -1.83 -1.20
CA LEU A 44 4.36 -2.57 -0.35
C LEU A 44 5.83 -2.30 -0.69
N PHE A 45 6.22 -2.29 -1.97
CA PHE A 45 7.60 -2.13 -2.43
C PHE A 45 8.02 -0.67 -2.62
N SER A 46 7.14 0.26 -3.00
CA SER A 46 7.45 1.71 -3.05
C SER A 46 7.59 2.35 -1.67
N THR A 47 7.52 1.54 -0.62
CA THR A 47 7.85 1.95 0.74
C THR A 47 8.64 0.85 1.38
N CYS A 48 9.96 0.98 1.44
CA CYS A 48 10.77 0.21 2.38
C CYS A 48 10.14 0.33 3.79
N PRO A 49 9.44 -0.71 4.29
CA PRO A 49 8.60 -0.62 5.48
C PRO A 49 9.39 -0.99 6.74
N LEU A 50 10.66 -1.39 6.60
CA LEU A 50 11.51 -1.72 7.75
C LEU A 50 11.76 -0.48 8.63
N TYR A 51 11.76 0.73 8.05
CA TYR A 51 11.96 1.97 8.81
C TYR A 51 10.68 2.52 9.44
N SER A 52 9.54 2.34 8.78
CA SER A 52 8.25 2.80 9.31
C SER A 52 7.70 1.88 10.40
N ILE A 53 8.09 0.59 10.41
CA ILE A 53 7.68 -0.39 11.44
C ILE A 53 8.64 -0.41 12.64
N ILE A 54 9.94 -0.14 12.45
CA ILE A 54 10.93 -0.06 13.55
C ILE A 54 10.95 1.34 14.21
N GLY A 55 10.10 2.28 13.79
CA GLY A 55 10.07 3.63 14.36
C GLY A 55 11.37 4.41 14.13
N MET A 56 12.25 3.94 13.24
CA MET A 56 13.48 4.63 12.87
C MET A 56 13.25 5.38 11.57
N ASN A 57 12.96 6.67 11.72
CA ASN A 57 13.21 7.66 10.69
C ASN A 57 14.70 7.58 10.32
N THR A 58 15.04 6.90 9.23
CA THR A 58 16.31 7.18 8.58
C THR A 58 16.07 7.77 7.20
N CYS A 59 15.61 9.01 7.26
CA CYS A 59 16.27 10.12 6.58
C CYS A 59 16.41 11.24 7.61
N GLN A 60 17.57 11.33 8.29
CA GLN A 60 18.06 12.63 8.72
C GLN A 60 18.62 13.31 7.47
N LYS A 61 17.84 14.21 6.87
CA LYS A 61 18.26 15.52 6.37
C LYS A 61 17.05 16.43 6.28
#